data_AF-A0A3A9K1C3-F1
#
_entry.id   AF-A0A3A9K1C3-F1
#
_cell.length_a   1.000
_cell.length_b   1.000
_cell.length_c   1.000
_cell.angle_alpha   90.00
_cell.angle_beta   90.00
_cell.angle_gamma   90.00
#
_symmetry.space_group_name_H-M   'P 1'
#
loop_
_entity.id
_entity.type
_entity.pdbx_description
1 polymer ?
#
loop_
_entity_poly.entity_id
_entity_poly.type
_entity_poly.pdbx_seq_one_letter_code
_entity_poly.pdbx_strand_id
1 'polypeptide(L)' 'MEIDKEKTLNKINIIETFLSELRQLSALSLNEFKNDFKNYDSAKYNLQISIEAMIDIGNNINNFSH' A
#
# COMPACT_ATOMS: atom_id res chain seq x y z
N MET A 1 -19.36 14.67 -13.16
CA MET A 1 -18.62 13.39 -13.11
C MET A 1 -18.60 12.96 -11.66
N GLU A 2 -19.22 11.84 -11.31
CA GLU A 2 -19.36 11.41 -9.92
C GLU A 2 -18.01 10.89 -9.41
N ILE A 3 -17.63 11.22 -8.17
CA ILE A 3 -16.49 10.56 -7.53
C ILE A 3 -16.82 9.08 -7.53
N ASP A 4 -15.94 8.27 -8.14
CA ASP A 4 -16.03 6.81 -8.00
C ASP A 4 -15.54 6.46 -6.58
N LYS A 5 -16.43 6.74 -5.62
CA LYS A 5 -16.20 6.57 -4.19
C LYS A 5 -15.87 5.12 -3.90
N GLU A 6 -16.48 4.20 -4.62
CA GLU A 6 -16.24 2.77 -4.51
C GLU A 6 -14.79 2.42 -4.91
N LYS A 7 -14.30 2.89 -6.07
CA LYS A 7 -12.89 2.68 -6.45
C LYS A 7 -11.91 3.30 -5.47
N THR A 8 -12.22 4.49 -4.97
CA THR A 8 -11.36 5.17 -3.98
C THR A 8 -11.33 4.37 -2.67
N LEU A 9 -12.48 3.92 -2.17
CA LEU A 9 -12.60 3.11 -0.97
C LEU A 9 -11.85 1.78 -1.12
N ASN A 10 -11.97 1.11 -2.27
CA ASN A 10 -11.24 -0.12 -2.56
C ASN A 10 -9.72 0.08 -2.51
N LYS A 11 -9.22 1.20 -3.06
CA LYS A 11 -7.78 1.53 -2.98
C LYS A 11 -7.33 1.83 -1.55
N ILE A 12 -8.16 2.51 -0.75
CA ILE A 12 -7.88 2.74 0.67
C ILE A 12 -7.76 1.40 1.41
N ASN A 13 -8.70 0.47 1.21
CA ASN A 13 -8.67 -0.86 1.83
C ASN A 13 -7.41 -1.65 1.45
N ILE A 14 -6.99 -1.55 0.19
CA ILE A 14 -5.73 -2.13 -0.30
C ILE A 14 -4.53 -1.55 0.47
N ILE A 15 -4.45 -0.23 0.59
CA ILE A 15 -3.36 0.46 1.31
C ILE A 15 -3.34 0.01 2.78
N GLU A 16 -4.49 0.01 3.45
CA GLU A 16 -4.59 -0.40 4.86
C GLU A 16 -4.13 -1.84 5.08
N THR A 17 -4.47 -2.74 4.16
CA THR A 17 -4.03 -4.15 4.20
C THR A 17 -2.51 -4.24 4.13
N PHE A 18 -1.89 -3.62 3.13
CA PHE A 18 -0.43 -3.69 2.96
C PHE A 18 0.34 -2.94 4.03
N LEU A 19 -0.20 -1.84 4.57
CA LEU A 19 0.37 -1.16 5.74
C LEU A 19 0.30 -2.03 7.00
N SER A 20 -0.75 -2.81 7.19
CA SER A 20 -0.86 -3.75 8.31
C SER A 20 0.22 -4.84 8.22
N GLU A 21 0.42 -5.41 7.03
CA GLU A 21 1.48 -6.40 6.81
C GLU A 21 2.88 -5.80 6.99
N LEU A 22 3.12 -4.57 6.51
CA LEU A 22 4.37 -3.85 6.74
C LEU A 22 4.65 -3.58 8.23
N ARG A 23 3.61 -3.32 9.04
CA ARG A 23 3.74 -3.18 10.50
C ARG A 23 4.11 -4.50 11.17
N GLN A 24 3.65 -5.64 10.65
CA GLN A 24 4.06 -6.96 11.15
C GLN A 24 5.54 -7.21 10.82
N LEU A 25 5.97 -6.89 9.59
CA LEU A 25 7.36 -7.03 9.17
C LEU A 25 8.29 -6.08 9.95
N SER A 26 7.84 -4.87 10.29
CA SER A 26 8.64 -3.92 11.08
C SER A 26 8.78 -4.29 12.55
N ALA A 27 7.95 -5.20 13.06
CA ALA A 27 8.07 -5.73 14.42
C ALA A 27 9.15 -6.83 14.54
N LEU A 28 9.65 -7.35 13.42
CA LEU A 28 10.75 -8.32 13.41
C LEU A 28 12.08 -7.65 13.78
N SER A 29 12.95 -8.38 14.48
CA SER A 29 14.34 -7.97 14.60
C SER A 29 15.03 -8.00 13.23
N LEU A 30 16.14 -7.27 13.10
CA LEU A 30 16.93 -7.24 11.87
C LEU A 30 17.37 -8.65 11.41
N ASN A 31 17.69 -9.53 12.37
CA ASN A 31 18.13 -10.89 12.06
C ASN A 31 16.97 -11.76 11.57
N GLU A 32 15.81 -11.70 12.24
CA GLU A 32 14.60 -12.40 11.80
C GLU A 32 14.15 -11.92 10.42
N PHE A 33 14.20 -10.62 10.18
CA PHE A 33 13.85 -10.05 8.88
C PHE A 33 14.80 -10.52 7.76
N LYS A 34 16.11 -10.58 8.02
CA LYS A 34 17.10 -10.98 7.01
C LYS A 34 17.21 -12.48 6.78
N ASN A 35 16.82 -13.30 7.75
CA ASN A 35 16.97 -14.76 7.67
C ASN A 35 15.88 -15.45 6.83
N ASP A 36 14.84 -14.74 6.41
CA ASP A 36 13.87 -15.22 5.43
C ASP A 36 13.75 -14.21 4.27
N PHE A 37 14.15 -14.62 3.07
CA PHE A 37 14.09 -13.77 1.88
C PHE A 37 12.65 -13.32 1.57
N LYS A 38 11.64 -14.09 2.00
CA LYS A 38 10.24 -13.72 1.82
C LYS A 38 9.89 -12.44 2.57
N ASN A 39 10.50 -12.18 3.72
CA ASN A 39 10.26 -10.93 4.47
C ASN A 39 10.70 -9.71 3.67
N TYR A 40 11.86 -9.81 3.00
CA TYR A 40 12.36 -8.74 2.14
C TYR A 40 11.47 -8.54 0.91
N ASP A 41 11.12 -9.63 0.23
CA ASP A 41 10.27 -9.58 -0.98
C ASP A 41 8.87 -9.06 -0.66
N SER A 42 8.25 -9.53 0.44
CA SER A 42 6.97 -9.04 0.93
C SER A 42 7.03 -7.56 1.32
N ALA A 43 8.08 -7.13 2.05
CA ALA A 43 8.23 -5.72 2.40
C ALA A 43 8.31 -4.83 1.15
N LYS A 44 9.12 -5.23 0.17
CA LYS A 44 9.28 -4.51 -1.09
C LYS A 44 7.97 -4.44 -1.88
N TYR A 45 7.29 -5.58 -2.02
CA TYR A 45 6.02 -5.66 -2.73
C TYR A 45 4.94 -4.80 -2.07
N ASN A 46 4.77 -4.93 -0.75
CA ASN A 46 3.75 -4.21 0.01
C ASN A 46 3.97 -2.69 -0.05
N LEU A 47 5.23 -2.24 0.02
CA LEU A 47 5.58 -0.83 -0.16
C LEU A 47 5.22 -0.34 -1.57
N GLN A 48 5.58 -1.10 -2.60
CA GLN A 48 5.30 -0.75 -3.99
C GLN A 48 3.79 -0.58 -4.21
N ILE A 49 2.98 -1.58 -3.83
CA ILE A 49 1.54 -1.54 -4.06
C ILE A 49 0.87 -0.41 -3.27
N SER A 50 1.33 -0.15 -2.03
CA SER A 50 0.82 0.97 -1.24
C SER A 50 1.09 2.31 -1.93
N ILE A 51 2.29 2.52 -2.48
CA ILE A 51 2.66 3.74 -3.20
C ILE A 51 1.84 3.91 -4.48
N GLU A 52 1.70 2.86 -5.29
CA GLU A 52 0.90 2.86 -6.52
C GLU A 52 -0.56 3.23 -6.22
N ALA A 53 -1.17 2.61 -5.21
CA ALA A 53 -2.54 2.92 -4.81
C ALA A 53 -2.71 4.38 -4.34
N MET A 54 -1.73 4.94 -3.62
CA MET A 54 -1.75 6.35 -3.21
C MET A 54 -1.65 7.31 -4.41
N ILE A 55 -0.78 7.02 -5.38
CA ILE A 55 -0.65 7.80 -6.62
C ILE A 55 -1.96 7.78 -7.41
N ASP A 56 -2.57 6.60 -7.54
CA ASP A 56 -3.85 6.46 -8.24
C ASP A 56 -4.98 7.25 -7.59
N ILE A 57 -5.06 7.26 -6.25
CA ILE A 57 -6.02 8.10 -5.53
C ILE A 57 -5.77 9.58 -5.82
N GLY A 58 -4.50 10.02 -5.76
CA GLY A 58 -4.14 11.40 -6.07
C GLY A 58 -4.54 11.81 -7.49
N ASN A 59 -4.30 10.94 -8.48
CA ASN A 59 -4.70 11.17 -9.86
C ASN A 59 -6.22 11.24 -10.02
N ASN A 60 -6.98 10.38 -9.33
CA ASN A 60 -8.44 10.42 -9.35
C ASN A 60 -9.00 11.72 -8.77
N ILE A 61 -8.38 12.28 -7.72
CA ILE A 61 -8.75 13.57 -7.13
C ILE A 61 -8.39 14.73 -8.07
N ASN A 62 -7.19 14.72 -8.67
CA ASN A 62 -6.73 15.80 -9.54
C ASN A 62 -7.52 15.90 -10.85
N ASN A 63 -7.92 14.77 -11.45
CA ASN A 63 -8.79 14.74 -12.63
C ASN A 63 -10.20 15.30 -12.39
N PHE A 64 -10.55 15.61 -11.14
CA PHE A 64 -11.80 16.27 -10.77
C PHE A 64 -11.62 17.79 -10.54
N SER A 65 -10.38 18.26 -10.37
CA SER A 65 -10.08 19.67 -10.05
C SER A 65 -10.00 20.58 -11.30
N HIS A 66 -10.23 20.02 -12.49
CA HIS A 66 -10.30 20.67 -13.80
C HIS A 66 -11.56 20.21 -14.54
#